data_AF-A0A6L3II14-F1
#
_entry.id   AF-A0A6L3II14-F1
#
_cell.length_a   1.000
_cell.length_b   1.000
_cell.length_c   1.000
_cell.angle_alpha   90.00
_cell.angle_beta   90.00
_cell.angle_gamma   90.00
#
_symmetry.space_group_name_H-M   'P 1'
#
loop_
_entity.id
_entity.type
_entity.pdbx_description
1 polymer ?
#
loop_
_entity_poly.entity_id
_entity_poly.type
_entity_poly.pdbx_seq_one_letter_code
_entity_poly.pdbx_strand_id
1 'polypeptide(L)'
;TLFHLLFSLESGYEWGKGLSHEKTDAFYKEIKEKFHGEGFDTDRTGCTSQAMYLVKGKTRLYVHPMEISGYCETLHIPQITAILKKGGRTFRLVKDTIAEEVYSFTDEEEMEYYRARYGTCIHRNILDAFNNRRAGKEDILSMMASRINVATTSHLHGIGYDSPAYRFVHEAYDRLVNNGKLKENIRKTGCCNIIMAISNTNAI
;
A
#
# COMPACT_ATOMS: atom_id res chain seq x y z
N THR A 1 -17.17 0.45 4.11
CA THR A 1 -15.91 -0.19 3.68
C THR A 1 -15.22 0.67 2.64
N LEU A 2 -13.88 0.64 2.61
CA LEU A 2 -13.07 1.29 1.57
C LEU A 2 -12.47 0.23 0.65
N PHE A 3 -12.29 0.57 -0.62
CA PHE A 3 -11.59 -0.26 -1.60
C PHE A 3 -10.55 0.56 -2.34
N HIS A 4 -9.44 -0.08 -2.69
CA HIS A 4 -8.49 0.49 -3.62
C HIS A 4 -9.07 0.42 -5.04
N LEU A 5 -9.12 1.57 -5.71
CA LEU A 5 -9.55 1.70 -7.10
C LEU A 5 -8.38 2.08 -7.98
N LEU A 6 -8.40 1.57 -9.21
CA LEU A 6 -7.45 1.87 -10.26
C LEU A 6 -8.22 2.04 -11.59
N PHE A 7 -8.27 3.26 -12.09
CA PHE A 7 -8.89 3.60 -13.38
C PHE A 7 -7.82 4.05 -14.35
N SER A 8 -7.51 3.22 -15.35
CA SER A 8 -6.56 3.59 -16.41
C SER A 8 -7.25 4.47 -17.45
N LEU A 9 -6.60 5.58 -17.80
CA LEU A 9 -7.10 6.59 -18.71
C LEU A 9 -6.21 6.71 -19.95
N GLU A 10 -6.85 6.99 -21.07
CA GLU A 10 -6.17 7.47 -22.28
C GLU A 10 -6.48 8.95 -22.45
N SER A 11 -5.45 9.78 -22.32
CA SER A 11 -5.53 11.26 -22.42
C SER A 11 -4.57 11.85 -23.44
N GLY A 12 -3.81 11.00 -24.15
CA GLY A 12 -2.69 11.41 -25.00
C GLY A 12 -1.42 11.77 -24.23
N TYR A 13 -1.32 11.39 -22.95
CA TYR A 13 -0.11 11.53 -22.15
C TYR A 13 1.01 10.61 -22.66
N GLU A 14 2.21 11.14 -22.85
CA GLU A 14 3.39 10.37 -23.27
C GLU A 14 4.35 10.13 -22.10
N TRP A 15 4.72 8.87 -21.84
CA TRP A 15 5.65 8.53 -20.76
C TRP A 15 7.00 9.25 -20.92
N GLY A 16 7.47 9.89 -19.85
CA GLY A 16 8.72 10.68 -19.83
C GLY A 16 8.62 12.07 -20.48
N LYS A 17 7.52 12.40 -21.17
CA LYS A 17 7.31 13.73 -21.79
C LYS A 17 6.11 14.48 -21.21
N GLY A 18 5.10 13.76 -20.73
CA GLY A 18 3.87 14.30 -20.18
C GLY A 18 2.87 14.79 -21.22
N LEU A 19 2.01 15.70 -20.79
CA LEU A 19 1.10 16.48 -21.64
C LEU A 19 1.65 17.92 -21.77
N SER A 20 1.25 18.63 -22.84
CA SER A 20 1.45 20.08 -22.89
C SER A 20 0.68 20.76 -21.76
N HIS A 21 1.14 21.92 -21.30
CA HIS A 21 0.47 22.69 -20.24
C HIS A 21 -1.02 22.92 -20.52
N GLU A 22 -1.36 23.32 -21.75
CA GLU A 22 -2.76 23.52 -22.17
C GLU A 22 -3.61 22.25 -22.05
N LYS A 23 -3.08 21.10 -22.47
CA LYS A 23 -3.79 19.81 -22.36
C LYS A 23 -3.92 19.37 -20.90
N THR A 24 -2.89 19.61 -20.09
CA THR A 24 -2.90 19.33 -18.65
C THR A 24 -3.98 20.16 -17.94
N ASP A 25 -4.04 21.45 -18.21
CA ASP A 25 -5.04 22.36 -17.62
C ASP A 25 -6.46 21.98 -18.07
N ALA A 26 -6.65 21.68 -19.36
CA ALA A 26 -7.93 21.22 -19.88
C ALA A 26 -8.38 19.92 -19.22
N PHE A 27 -7.47 18.95 -19.06
CA PHE A 27 -7.76 17.67 -18.40
C PHE A 27 -8.20 17.85 -16.95
N TYR A 28 -7.41 18.57 -16.16
CA TYR A 28 -7.73 18.80 -14.74
C TYR A 28 -9.00 19.63 -14.55
N LYS A 29 -9.25 20.61 -15.43
CA LYS A 29 -10.49 21.38 -15.42
C LYS A 29 -11.69 20.48 -15.71
N GLU A 30 -11.62 19.65 -16.75
CA GLU A 30 -12.72 18.75 -17.10
C GLU A 30 -13.00 17.70 -16.01
N ILE A 31 -11.95 17.11 -15.40
CA ILE A 31 -12.11 16.21 -14.25
C ILE A 31 -12.81 16.94 -13.10
N LYS A 32 -12.32 18.13 -12.72
CA LYS A 32 -12.92 18.91 -11.63
C LYS A 32 -14.41 19.18 -11.90
N GLU A 33 -14.77 19.66 -13.09
CA GLU A 33 -16.16 19.99 -13.44
C GLU A 33 -17.07 18.76 -13.39
N LYS A 34 -16.63 17.62 -13.92
CA LYS A 34 -17.42 16.38 -13.93
C LYS A 34 -17.69 15.84 -12.53
N PHE A 35 -16.70 15.93 -11.64
CA PHE A 35 -16.80 15.38 -10.28
C PHE A 35 -17.47 16.36 -9.29
N HIS A 36 -17.32 17.67 -9.49
CA HIS A 36 -17.92 18.67 -8.62
C HIS A 36 -19.46 18.63 -8.63
N GLY A 37 -20.07 18.44 -9.80
CA GLY A 37 -21.54 18.30 -9.92
C GLY A 37 -22.11 17.08 -9.17
N GLU A 38 -21.24 16.14 -8.79
CA GLU A 38 -21.57 14.88 -8.13
C GLU A 38 -21.17 14.88 -6.63
N GLY A 39 -20.77 16.05 -6.11
CA GLY A 39 -20.44 16.29 -4.70
C GLY A 39 -19.04 15.87 -4.28
N PHE A 40 -18.10 15.76 -5.22
CA PHE A 40 -16.68 15.61 -4.91
C PHE A 40 -15.98 16.97 -4.93
N ASP A 41 -15.07 17.15 -3.98
CA ASP A 41 -14.16 18.29 -3.96
C ASP A 41 -12.80 17.92 -4.55
N THR A 42 -12.00 18.94 -4.87
CA THR A 42 -10.62 18.78 -5.30
C THR A 42 -9.67 19.29 -4.23
N ASP A 43 -8.73 18.45 -3.80
CA ASP A 43 -7.64 18.82 -2.89
C ASP A 43 -6.31 18.91 -3.64
N ARG A 44 -5.52 19.95 -3.31
CA ARG A 44 -4.17 20.21 -3.82
C ARG A 44 -3.15 20.45 -2.69
N THR A 45 -3.54 20.30 -1.43
CA THR A 45 -2.68 20.58 -0.28
C THR A 45 -1.62 19.48 -0.08
N GLY A 46 -0.44 19.88 0.42
CA GLY A 46 0.64 18.95 0.80
C GLY A 46 1.57 18.49 -0.33
N CYS A 47 1.44 19.01 -1.56
CA CYS A 47 2.32 18.65 -2.67
C CYS A 47 3.09 19.87 -3.18
N THR A 48 4.40 19.68 -3.42
CA THR A 48 5.24 20.62 -4.17
C THR A 48 5.01 20.51 -5.68
N SER A 49 4.21 19.52 -6.12
CA SER A 49 3.81 19.26 -7.50
C SER A 49 2.32 19.52 -7.72
N GLN A 50 1.89 19.63 -8.98
CA GLN A 50 0.51 19.87 -9.42
C GLN A 50 -0.48 18.72 -9.13
N ALA A 51 -0.24 17.90 -8.11
CA ALA A 51 -1.08 16.76 -7.77
C ALA A 51 -2.49 17.19 -7.40
N MET A 52 -3.49 16.63 -8.08
CA MET A 52 -4.90 16.81 -7.75
C MET A 52 -5.43 15.52 -7.13
N TYR A 53 -6.23 15.68 -6.07
CA TYR A 53 -7.01 14.60 -5.48
C TYR A 53 -8.50 14.89 -5.60
N LEU A 54 -9.30 13.86 -5.88
CA LEU A 54 -10.75 13.88 -5.74
C LEU A 54 -11.11 13.36 -4.35
N VAL A 55 -11.85 14.16 -3.58
CA VAL A 55 -12.21 13.84 -2.19
C VAL A 55 -13.71 13.92 -1.96
N LYS A 56 -14.26 12.95 -1.22
CA LYS A 56 -15.65 12.92 -0.76
C LYS A 56 -15.79 11.94 0.39
N GLY A 57 -16.20 12.42 1.57
CA GLY A 57 -16.20 11.58 2.78
C GLY A 57 -14.80 11.03 3.05
N LYS A 58 -14.68 9.70 3.12
CA LYS A 58 -13.40 8.98 3.23
C LYS A 58 -12.81 8.56 1.88
N THR A 59 -13.43 8.90 0.74
CA THR A 59 -12.80 8.67 -0.57
C THR A 59 -11.72 9.70 -0.83
N ARG A 60 -10.55 9.24 -1.29
CA ARG A 60 -9.45 10.08 -1.80
C ARG A 60 -8.79 9.38 -2.98
N LEU A 61 -8.93 9.96 -4.17
CA LEU A 61 -8.34 9.44 -5.41
C LEU A 61 -7.34 10.44 -5.98
N TYR A 62 -6.10 10.02 -6.14
CA TYR A 62 -5.09 10.75 -6.89
C TYR A 62 -5.48 10.78 -8.38
N VAL A 63 -5.30 11.93 -9.00
CA VAL A 63 -5.61 12.15 -10.42
C VAL A 63 -4.31 12.38 -11.18
N HIS A 64 -3.99 11.44 -12.05
CA HIS A 64 -2.95 11.53 -13.05
C HIS A 64 -3.57 11.38 -14.45
N PRO A 65 -3.05 12.03 -15.51
CA PRO A 65 -3.63 11.92 -16.85
C PRO A 65 -3.68 10.50 -17.43
N MET A 66 -2.84 9.58 -16.96
CA MET A 66 -2.91 8.15 -17.33
C MET A 66 -3.75 7.31 -16.38
N GLU A 67 -4.07 7.81 -15.19
CA GLU A 67 -4.63 6.98 -14.13
C GLU A 67 -5.31 7.81 -13.04
N ILE A 68 -6.48 7.35 -12.58
CA ILE A 68 -7.07 7.79 -11.31
C ILE A 68 -7.03 6.62 -10.34
N SER A 69 -6.37 6.80 -9.20
CA SER A 69 -6.14 5.71 -8.24
C SER A 69 -6.14 6.18 -6.78
N GLY A 70 -6.49 5.27 -5.87
CA GLY A 70 -6.58 5.57 -4.44
C GLY A 70 -7.70 4.80 -3.75
N TYR A 71 -8.05 5.19 -2.53
CA TYR A 71 -9.09 4.50 -1.76
C TYR A 71 -10.45 5.19 -1.88
N CYS A 72 -11.50 4.38 -1.89
CA CYS A 72 -12.86 4.84 -2.12
C CYS A 72 -13.86 4.11 -1.25
N GLU A 73 -14.78 4.84 -0.64
CA GLU A 73 -15.95 4.25 0.01
C GLU A 73 -16.78 3.49 -1.00
N THR A 74 -17.19 2.26 -0.64
CA THR A 74 -17.95 1.37 -1.53
C THR A 74 -19.16 2.04 -2.16
N LEU A 75 -19.83 2.92 -1.40
CA LEU A 75 -21.02 3.65 -1.86
C LEU A 75 -20.73 4.66 -2.99
N HIS A 76 -19.48 5.16 -3.08
CA HIS A 76 -19.07 6.10 -4.12
C HIS A 76 -18.63 5.39 -5.41
N ILE A 77 -18.29 4.10 -5.39
CA ILE A 77 -17.76 3.36 -6.54
C ILE A 77 -18.68 3.44 -7.78
N PRO A 78 -20.01 3.19 -7.69
CA PRO A 78 -20.88 3.25 -8.86
C PRO A 78 -20.91 4.65 -9.49
N GLN A 79 -20.94 5.69 -8.65
CA GLN A 79 -20.97 7.09 -9.09
C GLN A 79 -19.70 7.46 -9.84
N ILE A 80 -18.53 7.15 -9.28
CA ILE A 80 -17.21 7.42 -9.91
C ILE A 80 -17.08 6.66 -11.23
N THR A 81 -17.43 5.37 -11.22
CA THR A 81 -17.38 4.53 -12.42
C THR A 81 -18.25 5.08 -13.53
N ALA A 82 -19.46 5.55 -13.21
CA ALA A 82 -20.37 6.15 -14.18
C ALA A 82 -19.80 7.44 -14.79
N ILE A 83 -19.24 8.33 -13.96
CA ILE A 83 -18.60 9.58 -14.41
C ILE A 83 -17.47 9.28 -15.41
N LEU A 84 -16.60 8.32 -15.08
CA LEU A 84 -15.45 7.98 -15.91
C LEU A 84 -15.85 7.22 -17.18
N LYS A 85 -16.85 6.33 -17.12
CA LYS A 85 -17.39 5.61 -18.29
C LYS A 85 -18.07 6.54 -19.30
N LYS A 86 -18.72 7.61 -18.83
CA LYS A 86 -19.27 8.65 -19.71
C LYS A 86 -18.17 9.33 -20.54
N GLY A 87 -16.91 9.28 -20.08
CA GLY A 87 -15.75 9.83 -20.75
C GLY A 87 -15.77 11.36 -20.80
N GLY A 88 -14.77 11.92 -21.48
CA GLY A 88 -14.60 13.35 -21.65
C GLY A 88 -14.01 13.71 -23.01
N ARG A 89 -13.75 15.00 -23.20
CA ARG A 89 -13.01 15.50 -24.37
C ARG A 89 -11.51 15.25 -24.23
N THR A 90 -11.02 15.24 -23.00
CA THR A 90 -9.59 15.15 -22.67
C THR A 90 -9.16 13.75 -22.25
N PHE A 91 -10.09 12.82 -22.03
CA PHE A 91 -9.78 11.46 -21.64
C PHE A 91 -10.86 10.46 -22.02
N ARG A 92 -10.44 9.19 -22.12
CA ARG A 92 -11.31 8.01 -22.19
C ARG A 92 -10.89 7.01 -21.11
N LEU A 93 -11.87 6.38 -20.46
CA LEU A 93 -11.60 5.25 -19.58
C LEU A 93 -11.19 4.02 -20.42
N VAL A 94 -10.05 3.43 -20.09
CA VAL A 94 -9.53 2.21 -20.73
C VAL A 94 -9.85 0.98 -19.89
N LYS A 95 -9.66 1.08 -18.57
CA LYS A 95 -9.83 -0.03 -17.63
C LYS A 95 -10.27 0.48 -16.27
N ASP A 96 -11.28 -0.15 -15.68
CA ASP A 96 -11.69 0.01 -14.29
C ASP A 96 -11.31 -1.25 -13.50
N THR A 97 -10.58 -1.08 -12.39
CA THR A 97 -10.23 -2.17 -11.48
C THR A 97 -10.59 -1.77 -10.05
N ILE A 98 -11.38 -2.62 -9.41
CA ILE A 98 -11.61 -2.59 -7.96
C ILE A 98 -10.69 -3.67 -7.40
N ALA A 99 -9.69 -3.25 -6.64
CA ALA A 99 -8.67 -4.13 -6.09
C ALA A 99 -9.12 -4.63 -4.70
N GLU A 100 -8.28 -4.46 -3.69
CA GLU A 100 -8.51 -4.98 -2.34
C GLU A 100 -9.27 -4.00 -1.44
N GLU A 101 -9.84 -4.55 -0.36
CA GLU A 101 -10.38 -3.77 0.74
C GLU A 101 -9.26 -3.01 1.45
N VAL A 102 -9.53 -1.76 1.81
CA VAL A 102 -8.58 -0.86 2.47
C VAL A 102 -9.09 -0.50 3.86
N TYR A 103 -8.21 -0.53 4.84
CA TYR A 103 -8.52 -0.11 6.20
C TYR A 103 -8.11 1.34 6.44
N SER A 104 -8.92 2.09 7.17
CA SER A 104 -8.56 3.44 7.65
C SER A 104 -7.97 3.38 9.05
N PHE A 105 -7.09 2.41 9.31
CA PHE A 105 -6.48 2.20 10.61
C PHE A 105 -5.46 3.31 10.92
N THR A 106 -5.37 3.69 12.20
CA THR A 106 -4.13 4.26 12.74
C THR A 106 -3.06 3.19 12.86
N ASP A 107 -1.81 3.59 13.03
CA ASP A 107 -0.71 2.66 13.30
C ASP A 107 -1.00 1.72 14.49
N GLU A 108 -1.61 2.25 15.56
CA GLU A 108 -1.98 1.48 16.75
C GLU A 108 -3.10 0.47 16.47
N GLU A 109 -4.12 0.87 15.70
CA GLU A 109 -5.21 -0.01 15.30
C GLU A 109 -4.70 -1.13 14.39
N GLU A 110 -3.78 -0.82 13.46
CA GLU A 110 -3.16 -1.80 12.58
C GLU A 110 -2.29 -2.81 13.39
N MET A 111 -1.52 -2.32 14.36
CA MET A 111 -0.76 -3.18 15.28
C MET A 111 -1.68 -4.10 16.08
N GLU A 112 -2.81 -3.59 16.61
CA GLU A 112 -3.75 -4.39 17.38
C GLU A 112 -4.46 -5.43 16.50
N TYR A 113 -4.80 -5.07 15.26
CA TYR A 113 -5.30 -6.02 14.27
C TYR A 113 -4.33 -7.20 14.07
N TYR A 114 -3.03 -6.93 13.92
CA TYR A 114 -2.04 -8.01 13.79
C TYR A 114 -1.88 -8.85 15.06
N ARG A 115 -1.89 -8.23 16.24
CA ARG A 115 -1.85 -8.97 17.53
C ARG A 115 -3.05 -9.89 17.68
N ALA A 116 -4.25 -9.39 17.42
CA ALA A 116 -5.48 -10.17 17.52
C ALA A 116 -5.49 -11.34 16.52
N ARG A 117 -5.04 -11.11 15.28
CA ARG A 117 -5.11 -12.09 14.20
C ARG A 117 -3.99 -13.13 14.23
N TYR A 118 -2.78 -12.71 14.57
CA TYR A 118 -1.56 -13.53 14.42
C TYR A 118 -0.82 -13.79 15.73
N GLY A 119 -1.18 -13.14 16.84
CA GLY A 119 -0.42 -13.21 18.10
C GLY A 119 -0.21 -14.63 18.63
N THR A 120 -1.15 -15.54 18.39
CA THR A 120 -1.06 -16.94 18.83
C THR A 120 -0.17 -17.83 17.96
N CYS A 121 0.12 -17.41 16.71
CA CYS A 121 0.84 -18.24 15.75
C CYS A 121 2.13 -17.62 15.19
N ILE A 122 2.34 -16.31 15.36
CA ILE A 122 3.45 -15.58 14.73
C ILE A 122 4.82 -16.14 15.11
N HIS A 123 5.05 -16.45 16.38
CA HIS A 123 6.30 -17.03 16.84
C HIS A 123 6.63 -18.36 16.16
N ARG A 124 5.65 -19.26 16.04
CA ARG A 124 5.81 -20.54 15.33
C ARG A 124 6.11 -20.31 13.85
N ASN A 125 5.36 -19.42 13.20
CA ASN A 125 5.53 -19.12 11.79
C ASN A 125 6.93 -18.55 11.48
N ILE A 126 7.49 -17.74 12.40
CA ILE A 126 8.86 -17.22 12.27
C ILE A 126 9.88 -18.36 12.36
N LEU A 127 9.77 -19.22 13.38
CA LEU A 127 10.65 -20.38 13.54
C LEU A 127 10.62 -21.28 12.29
N ASP A 128 9.41 -21.57 11.78
CA ASP A 128 9.23 -22.36 10.57
C ASP A 128 9.88 -21.69 9.35
N ALA A 129 9.77 -20.37 9.21
CA ALA A 129 10.38 -19.65 8.10
C ALA A 129 11.91 -19.76 8.12
N PHE A 130 12.55 -19.60 9.29
CA PHE A 130 14.00 -19.75 9.44
C PHE A 130 14.48 -21.20 9.29
N ASN A 131 13.67 -22.19 9.65
CA ASN A 131 14.01 -23.61 9.45
C ASN A 131 13.96 -24.03 7.98
N ASN A 132 13.03 -23.46 7.21
CA ASN A 132 12.77 -23.88 5.84
C ASN A 132 13.43 -22.99 4.77
N ARG A 133 14.02 -21.85 5.16
CA ARG A 133 14.66 -20.92 4.21
C ARG A 133 16.07 -20.57 4.63
N ARG A 134 17.00 -20.69 3.69
CA ARG A 134 18.38 -20.21 3.83
C ARG A 134 18.48 -18.79 3.25
N ALA A 135 17.94 -17.81 3.97
CA ALA A 135 17.98 -16.39 3.61
C ALA A 135 18.38 -15.54 4.82
N GLY A 136 18.75 -14.28 4.57
CA GLY A 136 19.09 -13.35 5.64
C GLY A 136 17.88 -13.02 6.51
N LYS A 137 18.14 -12.53 7.73
CA LYS A 137 17.11 -12.10 8.68
C LYS A 137 16.13 -11.13 8.03
N GLU A 138 16.63 -10.04 7.46
CA GLU A 138 15.81 -8.99 6.84
C GLU A 138 14.95 -9.53 5.69
N ASP A 139 15.47 -10.45 4.88
CA ASP A 139 14.71 -11.07 3.79
C ASP A 139 13.52 -11.88 4.32
N ILE A 140 13.75 -12.65 5.39
CA ILE A 140 12.72 -13.48 6.00
C ILE A 140 11.66 -12.61 6.69
N LEU A 141 12.08 -11.62 7.48
CA LEU A 141 11.15 -10.73 8.19
C LEU A 141 10.33 -9.89 7.21
N SER A 142 10.96 -9.33 6.17
CA SER A 142 10.26 -8.56 5.13
C SER A 142 9.24 -9.41 4.39
N MET A 143 9.62 -10.62 3.97
CA MET A 143 8.69 -11.57 3.35
C MET A 143 7.51 -11.89 4.29
N MET A 144 7.77 -12.12 5.58
CA MET A 144 6.71 -12.41 6.55
C MET A 144 5.78 -11.23 6.75
N ALA A 145 6.31 -10.02 6.87
CA ALA A 145 5.55 -8.78 6.97
C ALA A 145 4.66 -8.59 5.73
N SER A 146 5.20 -8.79 4.51
CA SER A 146 4.43 -8.68 3.27
C SER A 146 3.26 -9.66 3.20
N ARG A 147 3.39 -10.84 3.82
CA ARG A 147 2.32 -11.86 3.82
C ARG A 147 1.15 -11.53 4.73
N ILE A 148 1.40 -10.82 5.82
CA ILE A 148 0.36 -10.47 6.79
C ILE A 148 -0.23 -9.09 6.57
N ASN A 149 0.49 -8.25 5.82
CA ASN A 149 0.14 -6.86 5.57
C ASN A 149 -1.27 -6.71 5.02
N VAL A 150 -1.96 -5.67 5.48
CA VAL A 150 -3.23 -5.22 4.91
C VAL A 150 -3.05 -3.85 4.26
N ALA A 151 -3.80 -3.58 3.18
CA ALA A 151 -3.80 -2.26 2.59
C ALA A 151 -4.46 -1.26 3.53
N THR A 152 -3.79 -0.15 3.80
CA THR A 152 -4.35 0.96 4.59
C THR A 152 -4.34 2.27 3.81
N THR A 153 -5.11 3.25 4.27
CA THR A 153 -5.13 4.59 3.66
C THR A 153 -3.77 5.30 3.72
N SER A 154 -2.88 4.89 4.63
CA SER A 154 -1.53 5.42 4.80
C SER A 154 -0.47 4.64 4.00
N HIS A 155 -0.67 3.32 3.82
CA HIS A 155 0.32 2.41 3.24
C HIS A 155 -0.25 1.62 2.03
N LEU A 156 -0.82 2.34 1.06
CA LEU A 156 -1.52 1.72 -0.07
C LEU A 156 -0.59 0.97 -1.05
N HIS A 157 0.66 1.40 -1.20
CA HIS A 157 1.59 0.91 -2.24
C HIS A 157 2.75 0.06 -1.72
N GLY A 158 2.69 -0.41 -0.48
CA GLY A 158 3.66 -1.35 0.08
C GLY A 158 4.02 -1.06 1.52
N ILE A 159 4.95 -1.87 2.02
CA ILE A 159 5.43 -1.81 3.40
C ILE A 159 6.90 -1.38 3.45
N GLY A 160 7.18 -0.37 4.27
CA GLY A 160 8.53 -0.02 4.70
C GLY A 160 8.95 -0.78 5.95
N TYR A 161 10.22 -0.61 6.34
CA TYR A 161 10.76 -1.15 7.59
C TYR A 161 10.11 -0.52 8.85
N ASP A 162 9.46 0.63 8.69
CA ASP A 162 8.70 1.35 9.71
C ASP A 162 7.21 0.96 9.74
N SER A 163 6.73 0.16 8.79
CA SER A 163 5.33 -0.25 8.73
C SER A 163 4.89 -1.05 9.97
N PRO A 164 3.62 -0.95 10.39
CA PRO A 164 3.09 -1.74 11.49
C PRO A 164 3.27 -3.25 11.28
N ALA A 165 3.08 -3.75 10.05
CA ALA A 165 3.30 -5.16 9.73
C ALA A 165 4.74 -5.61 9.99
N TYR A 166 5.73 -4.80 9.56
CA TYR A 166 7.13 -5.11 9.79
C TYR A 166 7.49 -5.09 11.27
N ARG A 167 7.06 -4.03 11.97
CA ARG A 167 7.28 -3.87 13.42
C ARG A 167 6.70 -5.03 14.21
N PHE A 168 5.48 -5.46 13.90
CA PHE A 168 4.85 -6.60 14.55
C PHE A 168 5.65 -7.91 14.38
N VAL A 169 6.11 -8.20 13.17
CA VAL A 169 6.94 -9.39 12.88
C VAL A 169 8.30 -9.28 13.57
N HIS A 170 8.92 -8.11 13.55
CA HIS A 170 10.21 -7.86 14.17
C HIS A 170 10.15 -7.99 15.70
N GLU A 171 9.12 -7.43 16.35
CA GLU A 171 8.91 -7.59 17.80
C GLU A 171 8.76 -9.06 18.21
N ALA A 172 8.06 -9.87 17.40
CA ALA A 172 7.93 -11.31 17.64
C ALA A 172 9.26 -12.04 17.42
N TYR A 173 10.06 -11.64 16.44
CA TYR A 173 11.41 -12.16 16.23
C TYR A 173 12.33 -11.85 17.41
N ASP A 174 12.37 -10.60 17.88
CA ASP A 174 13.21 -10.17 19.00
C ASP A 174 12.89 -10.96 20.27
N ARG A 175 11.60 -11.23 20.52
CA ARG A 175 11.18 -12.10 21.64
C ARG A 175 11.73 -13.52 21.51
N LEU A 176 11.78 -14.08 20.31
CA LEU A 176 12.35 -15.42 20.09
C LEU A 176 13.86 -15.44 20.32
N VAL A 177 14.58 -14.40 19.91
CA VAL A 177 16.03 -14.26 20.16
C VAL A 177 16.30 -14.10 21.65
N ASN A 178 15.59 -13.18 22.31
CA ASN A 178 15.74 -12.90 23.74
C ASN A 178 15.41 -14.12 24.61
N ASN A 179 14.46 -14.96 24.17
CA ASN A 179 14.12 -16.22 24.84
C ASN A 179 15.01 -17.40 24.42
N GLY A 180 16.07 -17.16 23.66
CA GLY A 180 17.02 -18.19 23.22
C GLY A 180 16.46 -19.24 22.25
N LYS A 181 15.27 -19.00 21.67
CA LYS A 181 14.61 -19.87 20.69
C LYS A 181 15.19 -19.70 19.29
N LEU A 182 15.69 -18.51 18.97
CA LEU A 182 16.48 -18.23 17.77
C LEU A 182 17.89 -17.80 18.17
N LYS A 183 18.89 -18.26 17.41
CA LYS A 183 20.27 -17.83 17.56
C LYS A 183 20.73 -17.12 16.29
N GLU A 184 21.20 -15.89 16.45
CA GLU A 184 21.81 -15.12 15.37
C GLU A 184 23.26 -15.53 15.13
N ASN A 185 23.64 -15.61 13.86
CA ASN A 185 25.02 -15.82 13.41
C ASN A 185 25.30 -14.85 12.26
N ILE A 186 26.53 -14.36 12.17
CA ILE A 186 26.92 -13.46 11.09
C ILE A 186 27.57 -14.27 9.97
N ARG A 187 27.06 -14.11 8.74
CA ARG A 187 27.67 -14.61 7.52
C ARG A 187 28.24 -13.45 6.72
N LYS A 188 29.55 -13.44 6.53
CA LYS A 188 30.22 -12.45 5.68
C LYS A 188 30.10 -12.85 4.21
N THR A 189 29.58 -11.94 3.38
CA THR A 189 29.49 -12.11 1.93
C THR A 189 30.05 -10.84 1.27
N GLY A 190 31.27 -10.93 0.75
CA GLY A 190 31.99 -9.75 0.27
C GLY A 190 32.24 -8.73 1.38
N CYS A 191 31.80 -7.48 1.16
CA CYS A 191 31.83 -6.40 2.15
C CYS A 191 30.61 -6.36 3.09
N CYS A 192 29.62 -7.23 2.89
CA CYS A 192 28.37 -7.23 3.65
C CYS A 192 28.39 -8.29 4.77
N ASN A 193 27.81 -7.94 5.91
CA ASN A 193 27.51 -8.87 7.00
C ASN A 193 26.02 -9.18 6.96
N ILE A 194 25.67 -10.44 6.70
CA ILE A 194 24.29 -10.91 6.69
C ILE A 194 24.03 -11.60 8.01
N ILE A 195 23.01 -11.14 8.75
CA ILE A 195 22.54 -11.84 9.94
C ILE A 195 21.71 -13.02 9.48
N MET A 196 22.14 -14.22 9.86
CA MET A 196 21.39 -15.46 9.71
C MET A 196 20.81 -15.82 11.08
N ALA A 197 19.62 -16.39 11.12
CA ALA A 197 19.09 -16.97 12.36
C ALA A 197 18.74 -18.45 12.15
N ILE A 198 18.98 -19.25 13.18
CA ILE A 198 18.63 -20.68 13.20
C ILE A 198 17.82 -20.98 14.45
N SER A 199 16.85 -21.87 14.35
CA SER A 199 16.10 -22.34 15.52
C SER A 199 17.01 -23.12 16.45
N ASN A 200 16.89 -22.83 17.74
CA ASN A 200 17.60 -23.55 18.78
C ASN A 200 16.78 -24.76 19.21
N THR A 201 17.10 -25.93 18.68
CA THR A 201 16.39 -27.19 18.98
C THR A 201 16.59 -27.67 20.42
N ASN A 202 17.53 -27.09 21.17
CA ASN A 202 17.80 -27.45 22.57
C ASN A 202 16.98 -26.65 23.59
N ALA A 203 16.03 -25.83 23.14
CA ALA A 203 15.25 -24.94 24.00
C ALA A 203 13.84 -25.47 24.32
N ILE A 204 13.54 -26.75 24.10
CA ILE A 204 12.22 -27.35 24.44
C ILE A 204 12.22 -27.78 25.90
#